data_AF-A0A6L9QAX4-F1
#
_entry.id   AF-A0A6L9QAX4-F1
#
_cell.length_a   1.000
_cell.length_b   1.000
_cell.length_c   1.000
_cell.angle_alpha   90.00
_cell.angle_beta   90.00
_cell.angle_gamma   90.00
#
_symmetry.space_group_name_H-M   'P 1'
#
loop_
_entity.id
_entity.type
_entity.pdbx_description
1 polymer ?
#
loop_
_entity_poly.entity_id
_entity_poly.type
_entity_poly.pdbx_seq_one_letter_code
_entity_poly.pdbx_strand_id
1 'polypeptide(L)'
;MIREDRFLMSRKQYAADLSSLTIESRTGYEDREYFHGVIRAVWFRRKRRGGWSPSSGIVTVACVGSLWCSLDSRPLDGREFLERHHDGRYGGRCAGRWDGTGYWGAEDLDVQAEHLAVLKPMLAAYEQDPKAPALPETFDGWWRF
;
A
#
# COMPACT_ATOMS: atom_id res chain seq x y z
N MET A 1 15.54 -8.35 22.28
CA MET A 1 14.76 -7.12 21.99
C MET A 1 14.23 -7.26 20.57
N ILE A 2 12.95 -7.51 20.43
CA ILE A 2 12.34 -8.00 19.18
C ILE A 2 12.12 -6.78 18.25
N ARG A 3 12.40 -6.94 16.96
CA ARG A 3 12.32 -5.91 15.90
C ARG A 3 10.99 -5.14 15.88
N GLU A 4 9.95 -5.74 16.44
CA GLU A 4 8.57 -5.25 16.56
C GLU A 4 8.44 -4.00 17.43
N ASP A 5 9.31 -3.80 18.42
CA ASP A 5 9.25 -2.63 19.31
C ASP A 5 9.87 -1.37 18.68
N ARG A 6 10.74 -1.55 17.69
CA ARG A 6 11.46 -0.45 17.01
C ARG A 6 10.85 -0.07 15.66
N PHE A 7 10.15 -1.01 15.02
CA PHE A 7 9.49 -0.79 13.76
C PHE A 7 8.03 -1.15 13.96
N LEU A 8 7.14 -0.15 13.82
CA LEU A 8 5.73 -0.39 13.57
C LEU A 8 5.68 -1.30 12.34
N MET A 9 5.61 -2.61 12.55
CA MET A 9 5.28 -3.53 11.47
C MET A 9 3.95 -2.99 10.90
N SER A 10 3.75 -2.99 9.59
CA SER A 10 2.50 -2.50 9.00
C SER A 10 1.53 -3.69 8.84
N ARG A 11 0.23 -3.43 8.89
CA ARG A 11 -0.91 -4.33 8.65
C ARG A 11 -1.93 -3.45 7.95
N LYS A 12 -1.64 -3.15 6.68
CA LYS A 12 -2.45 -2.21 5.90
C LYS A 12 -3.84 -2.78 5.73
N GLN A 13 -4.87 -1.93 5.82
CA GLN A 13 -6.10 -2.24 5.11
C GLN A 13 -5.83 -2.04 3.63
N TYR A 14 -5.91 -3.14 2.90
CA TYR A 14 -5.81 -3.17 1.45
C TYR A 14 -6.89 -4.08 0.89
N ALA A 15 -7.30 -3.78 -0.34
CA ALA A 15 -7.97 -4.74 -1.20
C ALA A 15 -7.02 -5.05 -2.36
N ALA A 16 -6.90 -6.32 -2.72
CA ALA A 16 -6.04 -6.77 -3.79
C ALA A 16 -6.84 -7.57 -4.81
N ASP A 17 -6.50 -7.40 -6.08
CA ASP A 17 -7.03 -8.23 -7.15
C ASP A 17 -6.21 -9.52 -7.22
N LEU A 18 -6.73 -10.60 -6.65
CA LEU A 18 -6.08 -11.91 -6.58
C LEU A 18 -5.70 -12.48 -7.95
N SER A 19 -6.44 -12.09 -9.00
CA SER A 19 -6.19 -12.55 -10.38
C SER A 19 -5.01 -11.83 -11.03
N SER A 20 -4.56 -10.71 -10.46
CA SER A 20 -3.47 -9.90 -11.00
C SER A 20 -2.08 -10.31 -10.53
N LEU A 21 -1.95 -11.41 -9.78
CA LEU A 21 -0.66 -11.89 -9.34
C LEU A 21 0.22 -12.26 -10.54
N THR A 22 1.39 -11.65 -10.59
CA THR A 22 2.49 -12.00 -11.50
C THR A 22 3.67 -12.49 -10.67
N ILE A 23 4.36 -13.54 -11.13
CA ILE A 23 5.50 -14.14 -10.43
C ILE A 23 6.64 -14.33 -11.43
N GLU A 24 7.80 -13.78 -11.08
CA GLU A 24 9.05 -13.99 -11.81
C GLU A 24 10.03 -14.78 -10.94
N SER A 25 10.63 -15.84 -11.49
CA SER A 25 11.82 -16.44 -10.86
C SER A 25 13.03 -15.53 -11.10
N ARG A 26 13.86 -15.38 -10.08
CA ARG A 26 15.09 -14.57 -10.12
C ARG A 26 16.21 -15.30 -9.39
N THR A 27 17.44 -15.07 -9.86
CA THR A 27 18.64 -15.57 -9.21
C THR A 27 19.17 -14.52 -8.25
N GLY A 28 19.34 -14.90 -6.98
CA GLY A 28 19.85 -14.06 -5.90
C GLY A 28 21.35 -14.22 -5.67
N TYR A 29 21.80 -13.74 -4.51
CA TYR A 29 23.17 -13.98 -4.03
C TYR A 29 23.40 -15.49 -3.82
N GLU A 30 24.61 -15.98 -4.09
CA GLU A 30 24.97 -17.42 -4.07
C GLU A 30 24.13 -18.29 -5.02
N ASP A 31 23.69 -17.74 -6.15
CA ASP A 31 22.91 -18.46 -7.17
C ASP A 31 21.60 -19.09 -6.64
N ARG A 32 21.11 -18.61 -5.48
CA ARG A 32 19.85 -19.09 -4.92
C ARG A 32 18.67 -18.53 -5.69
N GLU A 33 17.82 -19.41 -6.18
CA GLU A 33 16.55 -19.03 -6.78
C GLU A 33 15.62 -18.41 -5.73
N TYR A 34 14.94 -17.34 -6.09
CA TYR A 34 13.83 -16.77 -5.34
C TYR A 34 12.75 -16.27 -6.29
N PHE A 35 11.55 -16.07 -5.78
CA PHE A 35 10.40 -15.64 -6.56
C PHE A 35 10.05 -14.19 -6.22
N HIS A 36 9.95 -13.34 -7.22
CA HIS A 36 9.48 -11.96 -7.08
C HIS A 36 8.02 -11.90 -7.52
N GLY A 37 7.11 -11.68 -6.57
CA GLY A 37 5.68 -11.57 -6.84
C GLY A 37 5.20 -10.13 -6.79
N VAL A 38 4.28 -9.77 -7.68
CA VAL A 38 3.62 -8.46 -7.74
C VAL A 38 2.13 -8.65 -7.95
N ILE A 39 1.31 -7.97 -7.15
CA ILE A 39 -0.17 -8.02 -7.22
C ILE A 39 -0.74 -6.61 -7.15
N ARG A 40 -1.79 -6.32 -7.94
CA ARG A 40 -2.47 -5.01 -7.91
C ARG A 40 -3.29 -4.87 -6.64
N ALA A 41 -3.26 -3.69 -6.06
CA ALA A 41 -3.98 -3.39 -4.82
C ALA A 41 -4.36 -1.91 -4.70
N VAL A 42 -5.32 -1.67 -3.81
CA VAL A 42 -5.63 -0.36 -3.24
C VAL A 42 -5.46 -0.41 -1.73
N TRP A 43 -5.05 0.69 -1.11
CA TRP A 43 -4.82 0.77 0.33
C TRP A 43 -4.95 2.21 0.85
N PHE A 44 -5.08 2.35 2.17
CA PHE A 44 -5.00 3.65 2.83
C PHE A 44 -3.58 3.94 3.33
N ARG A 45 -3.17 5.21 3.27
CA ARG A 45 -1.90 5.70 3.82
C ARG A 45 -2.11 7.03 4.54
N ARG A 46 -1.31 7.31 5.58
CA ARG A 46 -1.21 8.62 6.21
C ARG A 46 -0.09 9.42 5.57
N LYS A 47 -0.36 10.71 5.36
CA LYS A 47 0.61 11.63 4.78
C LYS A 47 0.51 12.98 5.50
N ARG A 48 1.64 13.55 5.90
CA ARG A 48 1.71 14.98 6.23
C ARG A 48 1.34 15.83 5.01
N ARG A 49 0.45 16.81 5.19
CA ARG A 49 0.22 17.88 4.21
C ARG A 49 1.55 18.62 3.99
N GLY A 50 1.77 19.25 2.84
CA GLY A 50 2.91 20.17 2.65
C GLY A 50 4.35 19.64 2.83
N GLY A 51 4.57 18.34 3.11
CA GLY A 51 5.91 17.76 3.27
C GLY A 51 6.40 17.70 4.73
N TRP A 52 7.70 17.92 4.95
CA TRP A 52 8.36 17.73 6.26
C TRP A 52 8.05 18.82 7.31
N SER A 53 7.21 19.81 6.98
CA SER A 53 6.89 20.88 7.91
C SER A 53 6.14 20.34 9.14
N PRO A 54 6.63 20.58 10.36
CA PRO A 54 5.98 20.13 11.59
C PRO A 54 4.57 20.69 11.79
N SER A 55 4.27 21.85 11.19
CA SER A 55 2.97 22.53 11.28
C SER A 55 1.94 22.01 10.28
N SER A 56 2.35 21.16 9.33
CA SER A 56 1.43 20.61 8.37
C SER A 56 0.68 19.42 8.95
N GLY A 57 -0.65 19.54 9.03
CA GLY A 57 -1.53 18.48 9.54
C GLY A 57 -1.41 17.17 8.75
N ILE A 58 -2.02 16.10 9.28
CA ILE A 58 -1.94 14.77 8.69
C ILE A 58 -3.27 14.42 8.02
N VAL A 59 -3.20 13.92 6.78
CA VAL A 59 -4.36 13.46 6.01
C VAL A 59 -4.28 11.96 5.74
N THR A 60 -5.45 11.34 5.65
CA THR A 60 -5.59 9.98 5.11
C THR A 60 -5.74 10.09 3.60
N VAL A 61 -4.99 9.27 2.87
CA VAL A 61 -5.05 9.21 1.40
C VAL A 61 -5.38 7.80 0.96
N ALA A 62 -6.22 7.67 -0.06
CA ALA A 62 -6.44 6.41 -0.75
C ALA A 62 -5.38 6.26 -1.84
N CYS A 63 -4.80 5.08 -1.97
CA CYS A 63 -3.71 4.77 -2.90
C CYS A 63 -4.07 3.57 -3.76
N VAL A 64 -3.58 3.58 -4.99
CA VAL A 64 -3.65 2.46 -5.96
C VAL A 64 -2.25 2.14 -6.47
N GLY A 65 -1.98 0.88 -6.75
CA GLY A 65 -0.73 0.42 -7.32
C GLY A 65 -0.53 -1.06 -7.10
N SER A 66 0.66 -1.45 -6.64
CA SER A 66 1.00 -2.87 -6.45
C SER A 66 1.66 -3.17 -5.11
N LEU A 67 1.27 -4.29 -4.51
CA LEU A 67 2.03 -4.96 -3.45
C LEU A 67 3.06 -5.88 -4.10
N TRP A 68 4.20 -6.04 -3.44
CA TRP A 68 5.28 -6.85 -3.97
C TRP A 68 6.10 -7.45 -2.82
N CYS A 69 6.59 -8.68 -3.01
CA CYS A 69 7.55 -9.29 -2.10
C CYS A 69 8.42 -10.31 -2.82
N SER A 70 9.59 -10.58 -2.23
CA SER A 70 10.43 -11.71 -2.61
C SER A 70 10.12 -12.90 -1.70
N LEU A 71 9.94 -14.07 -2.28
CA LEU A 71 9.57 -15.31 -1.64
C LEU A 71 10.63 -16.38 -1.91
N ASP A 72 10.87 -17.24 -0.93
CA ASP A 72 11.78 -18.39 -1.01
C ASP A 72 11.20 -19.57 -1.80
N SER A 73 9.88 -19.59 -2.00
CA SER A 73 9.19 -20.58 -2.82
C SER A 73 8.03 -19.93 -3.58
N ARG A 74 7.68 -20.52 -4.72
CA ARG A 74 6.60 -20.01 -5.57
C ARG A 74 5.24 -20.17 -4.86
N PRO A 75 4.46 -19.09 -4.68
CA PRO A 75 3.10 -19.22 -4.16
C PRO A 75 2.18 -19.85 -5.20
N LEU A 76 1.18 -20.60 -4.74
CA LEU A 76 0.17 -21.24 -5.57
C LEU A 76 -0.74 -20.21 -6.26
N ASP A 77 -1.14 -19.17 -5.54
CA ASP A 77 -2.05 -18.14 -6.03
C ASP A 77 -1.88 -16.79 -5.30
N GLY A 78 -2.72 -15.82 -5.66
CA GLY A 78 -2.78 -14.49 -5.05
C GLY A 78 -3.05 -14.52 -3.54
N ARG A 79 -3.79 -15.52 -3.04
CA ARG A 79 -4.11 -15.63 -1.62
C ARG A 79 -2.89 -16.07 -0.83
N GLU A 80 -2.22 -17.13 -1.27
CA GLU A 80 -0.99 -17.59 -0.61
C GLU A 80 0.10 -16.52 -0.67
N PHE A 81 0.20 -15.80 -1.80
CA PHE A 81 1.09 -14.64 -1.91
C PHE A 81 0.83 -13.60 -0.81
N LEU A 82 -0.44 -13.24 -0.57
CA LEU A 82 -0.81 -12.25 0.44
C LEU A 82 -0.63 -12.76 1.88
N GLU A 83 -0.87 -14.04 2.14
CA GLU A 83 -0.62 -14.67 3.45
C GLU A 83 0.87 -14.61 3.82
N ARG A 84 1.75 -14.72 2.81
CA ARG A 84 3.22 -14.64 2.96
C ARG A 84 3.78 -13.22 2.76
N HIS A 85 2.95 -12.28 2.31
CA HIS A 85 3.37 -10.91 2.08
C HIS A 85 3.47 -10.16 3.41
N HIS A 86 4.70 -9.91 3.84
CA HIS A 86 4.98 -9.01 4.94
C HIS A 86 5.31 -7.63 4.39
N ASP A 87 4.68 -6.59 4.96
CA ASP A 87 4.98 -5.21 4.60
C ASP A 87 6.45 -4.90 4.90
N GLY A 88 7.28 -4.93 3.85
CA GLY A 88 8.68 -4.54 3.91
C GLY A 88 8.83 -3.03 4.13
N ARG A 89 10.09 -2.61 4.36
CA ARG A 89 10.48 -1.21 4.65
C ARG A 89 9.90 -0.18 3.67
N TYR A 90 9.69 -0.55 2.41
CA TYR A 90 9.33 0.37 1.32
C TYR A 90 7.84 0.40 1.01
N GLY A 91 7.05 -0.54 1.56
CA GLY A 91 5.62 -0.65 1.28
C GLY A 91 5.31 -0.96 -0.20
N GLY A 92 4.03 -0.77 -0.56
CA GLY A 92 3.56 -1.00 -1.93
C GLY A 92 4.03 0.09 -2.88
N ARG A 93 4.20 -0.25 -4.15
CA ARG A 93 4.52 0.70 -5.22
C ARG A 93 3.26 1.50 -5.55
N CYS A 94 3.19 2.73 -5.06
CA CYS A 94 2.08 3.65 -5.29
C CYS A 94 2.13 4.20 -6.72
N ALA A 95 1.12 3.87 -7.53
CA ALA A 95 0.94 4.37 -8.89
C ALA A 95 0.06 5.63 -8.93
N GLY A 96 -0.87 5.74 -7.98
CA GLY A 96 -1.72 6.92 -7.82
C GLY A 96 -2.23 7.05 -6.40
N ARG A 97 -2.57 8.29 -6.00
CA ARG A 97 -3.21 8.57 -4.73
C ARG A 97 -4.16 9.75 -4.82
N TRP A 98 -5.18 9.72 -3.97
CA TRP A 98 -6.19 10.75 -3.77
C TRP A 98 -6.24 11.15 -2.31
N ASP A 99 -6.17 12.46 -2.02
CA ASP A 99 -6.17 13.01 -0.66
C ASP A 99 -7.46 13.74 -0.28
N GLY A 100 -8.52 13.58 -1.07
CA GLY A 100 -9.78 14.33 -0.93
C GLY A 100 -9.80 15.65 -1.69
N THR A 101 -8.64 16.17 -2.12
CA THR A 101 -8.54 17.46 -2.83
C THR A 101 -7.75 17.38 -4.14
N GLY A 102 -6.65 16.62 -4.15
CA GLY A 102 -5.72 16.53 -5.25
C GLY A 102 -5.35 15.09 -5.59
N TYR A 103 -5.10 14.87 -6.87
CA TYR A 103 -4.53 13.63 -7.38
C TYR A 103 -3.02 13.75 -7.52
N TRP A 104 -2.30 12.66 -7.23
CA TRP A 104 -0.88 12.50 -7.56
C TRP A 104 -0.67 11.10 -8.11
N GLY A 105 0.07 10.95 -9.20
CA GLY A 105 0.32 9.64 -9.80
C GLY A 105 0.63 9.71 -11.28
N ALA A 106 -0.17 9.00 -12.07
CA ALA A 106 -0.03 8.92 -13.52
C ALA A 106 -0.13 10.30 -14.20
N GLU A 107 0.68 10.52 -15.23
CA GLU A 107 0.59 11.71 -16.09
C GLU A 107 -0.56 11.58 -17.10
N ASP A 108 -0.80 10.36 -17.57
CA ASP A 108 -1.88 10.03 -18.52
C ASP A 108 -3.27 10.26 -17.91
N LEU A 109 -4.10 11.05 -18.58
CA LEU A 109 -5.42 11.47 -18.08
C LEU A 109 -6.43 10.34 -17.98
N ASP A 110 -6.38 9.35 -18.86
CA ASP A 110 -7.30 8.21 -18.84
C ASP A 110 -6.97 7.33 -17.63
N VAL A 111 -5.68 7.09 -17.38
CA VAL A 111 -5.21 6.37 -16.19
C VAL A 111 -5.56 7.14 -14.91
N GLN A 112 -5.48 8.48 -14.93
CA GLN A 112 -5.94 9.29 -13.79
C GLN A 112 -7.44 9.10 -13.53
N ALA A 113 -8.26 9.11 -14.58
CA ALA A 113 -9.71 8.92 -14.47
C ALA A 113 -10.05 7.54 -13.90
N GLU A 114 -9.39 6.48 -14.37
CA GLU A 114 -9.53 5.11 -13.85
C GLU A 114 -9.17 5.03 -12.37
N HIS A 115 -8.02 5.60 -11.99
CA HIS A 115 -7.61 5.63 -10.59
C HIS A 115 -8.63 6.38 -9.73
N LEU A 116 -9.08 7.56 -10.15
CA LEU A 116 -10.03 8.38 -9.38
C LEU A 116 -11.40 7.74 -9.24
N ALA A 117 -11.84 6.94 -10.23
CA ALA A 117 -13.09 6.19 -10.16
C ALA A 117 -13.11 5.19 -8.98
N VAL A 118 -11.94 4.65 -8.60
CA VAL A 118 -11.79 3.74 -7.46
C VAL A 118 -11.49 4.52 -6.17
N LEU A 119 -10.55 5.47 -6.22
CA LEU A 119 -10.01 6.11 -5.02
C LEU A 119 -10.95 7.10 -4.34
N LYS A 120 -11.76 7.83 -5.11
CA LYS A 120 -12.73 8.78 -4.55
C LYS A 120 -13.79 8.11 -3.67
N PRO A 121 -14.54 7.10 -4.15
CA PRO A 121 -15.53 6.43 -3.31
C PRO A 121 -14.89 5.66 -2.15
N MET A 122 -13.69 5.09 -2.36
CA MET A 122 -12.95 4.41 -1.30
C MET A 122 -12.63 5.34 -0.12
N LEU A 123 -12.11 6.54 -0.37
CA LEU A 123 -11.80 7.50 0.69
C LEU A 123 -13.08 8.05 1.35
N ALA A 124 -14.11 8.37 0.57
CA ALA A 124 -15.37 8.86 1.09
C ALA A 124 -16.06 7.83 2.00
N ALA A 125 -16.06 6.54 1.61
CA ALA A 125 -16.60 5.47 2.44
C ALA A 125 -15.82 5.30 3.75
N TYR A 126 -14.49 5.42 3.71
CA TYR A 126 -13.65 5.38 4.91
C TYR A 126 -13.97 6.51 5.88
N GLU A 127 -14.18 7.73 5.39
CA GLU A 127 -14.50 8.89 6.24
C GLU A 127 -15.91 8.81 6.86
N GLN A 128 -16.81 8.05 6.24
CA GLN A 128 -18.18 7.84 6.71
C GLN A 128 -18.34 6.62 7.61
N ASP A 129 -17.36 5.70 7.64
CA ASP A 129 -17.43 4.49 8.45
C ASP A 129 -17.25 4.84 9.94
N PRO A 130 -18.26 4.66 10.80
CA PRO A 130 -18.13 4.91 12.23
C PRO A 130 -17.14 3.97 12.93
N LYS A 131 -16.72 2.89 12.25
CA LYS A 131 -15.67 1.96 12.70
C LYS A 131 -14.31 2.29 12.10
N ALA A 132 -14.19 3.34 11.29
CA ALA A 132 -12.89 3.83 10.86
C ALA A 132 -12.04 4.14 12.10
N PRO A 133 -10.80 3.63 12.19
CA PRO A 133 -9.96 3.82 13.36
C PRO A 133 -9.78 5.29 13.67
N ALA A 134 -9.86 5.63 14.95
CA ALA A 134 -9.40 6.93 15.41
C ALA A 134 -7.89 7.04 15.15
N LEU A 135 -7.50 8.02 14.32
CA LEU A 135 -6.12 8.15 13.84
C LEU A 135 -5.36 9.14 14.73
N PRO A 136 -4.17 8.81 15.26
CA PRO A 136 -3.35 9.76 16.01
C PRO A 136 -2.93 10.93 15.12
N GLU A 137 -3.03 12.14 15.66
CA GLU A 137 -2.69 13.38 14.96
C GLU A 137 -1.20 13.49 14.59
N THR A 138 -0.34 12.67 15.21
CA THR A 138 1.13 12.75 15.09
C THR A 138 1.74 11.73 14.12
N PHE A 139 0.94 10.81 13.57
CA PHE A 139 1.46 9.71 12.75
C PHE A 139 1.49 10.00 11.24
N ASP A 140 2.70 10.06 10.68
CA ASP A 140 2.96 10.14 9.24
C ASP A 140 3.53 8.80 8.73
N GLY A 141 2.83 8.12 7.81
CA GLY A 141 3.28 6.83 7.32
C GLY A 141 2.16 5.83 7.01
N TRP A 142 2.50 4.54 7.06
CA TRP A 142 1.59 3.45 6.77
C TRP A 142 0.83 3.04 8.03
N TRP A 143 -0.50 3.19 8.03
CA TRP A 143 -1.33 2.90 9.19
C TRP A 143 -1.66 1.40 9.29
N ARG A 144 -1.70 0.87 10.52
CA ARG A 144 -2.18 -0.49 10.82
C ARG A 144 -3.65 -0.49 11.21
N PHE A 145 -4.32 -1.59 10.89
CA PHE A 145 -5.47 -2.11 11.62
C PHE A 145 -5.03 -3.33 12.43
#